data_AF-A0A345ZSJ2-F1
#
_entry.id   AF-A0A345ZSJ2-F1
#
_cell.length_a   1.000
_cell.length_b   1.000
_cell.length_c   1.000
_cell.angle_alpha   90.00
_cell.angle_beta   90.00
_cell.angle_gamma   90.00
#
_symmetry.space_group_name_H-M   'P 1'
#
loop_
_entity.id
_entity.type
_entity.pdbx_description
1 polymer ?
#
loop_
_entity_poly.entity_id
_entity_poly.type
_entity_poly.pdbx_seq_one_letter_code
_entity_poly.pdbx_strand_id
1 'polypeptide(L)'
;MCDYSLHGVASRPASVGDKLVSTAFTGSFTRGFTAKEEPLVAVCLRPGTELAFEDDVQIEHVFRRLLPRFGFGNTGQRVARFRQVQMDRPDTHHDALEFPNGKVVLVTRLCLGQRATVLQLPAGAHAEREAHPEVTRERPAAEQKEQSQLSA
;
A
#
# COMPACT_ATOMS: atom_id res chain seq x y z
N MET A 1 0.39 -4.52 7.16
CA MET A 1 1.44 -3.50 7.29
C MET A 1 1.82 -3.09 5.87
N CYS A 2 1.78 -1.80 5.51
CA CYS A 2 2.39 -1.39 4.24
C CYS A 2 3.88 -1.67 4.35
N ASP A 3 4.47 -2.18 3.28
CA ASP A 3 5.89 -2.50 3.22
C ASP A 3 6.72 -1.24 3.02
N TYR A 4 6.38 -0.21 3.79
CA TYR A 4 7.25 0.92 3.95
C TYR A 4 8.47 0.37 4.66
N SER A 5 9.56 0.14 3.94
CA SER A 5 10.90 -0.12 4.48
C SER A 5 11.44 1.07 5.32
N LEU A 6 10.54 1.88 5.88
CA LEU A 6 10.69 2.98 6.80
C LEU A 6 10.80 2.42 8.22
N HIS A 7 11.98 1.92 8.57
CA HIS A 7 12.28 1.64 9.97
C HIS A 7 12.21 2.96 10.76
N GLY A 8 11.36 3.01 11.80
CA GLY A 8 11.29 4.13 12.73
C GLY A 8 10.29 5.24 12.40
N VAL A 9 9.43 5.09 11.37
CA VAL A 9 8.32 6.02 11.10
C VAL A 9 7.03 5.43 11.66
N ALA A 10 6.32 6.20 12.49
CA ALA A 10 4.99 5.81 12.96
C ALA A 10 4.03 5.69 11.77
N SER A 11 3.14 4.69 11.78
CA SER A 11 2.20 4.48 10.69
C SER A 11 0.79 4.15 11.18
N ARG A 12 -0.21 4.50 10.38
CA ARG A 12 -1.63 4.19 10.61
C ARG A 12 -2.32 3.77 9.31
N PRO A 13 -3.39 2.96 9.35
CA PRO A 13 -4.17 2.65 8.15
C PRO A 13 -4.89 3.90 7.62
N ALA A 14 -5.12 3.92 6.31
CA ALA A 14 -5.94 4.94 5.66
C ALA A 14 -7.43 4.76 5.97
N SER A 15 -8.12 5.89 6.10
CA SER A 15 -9.57 6.00 6.27
C SER A 15 -10.19 6.75 5.11
N VAL A 16 -11.45 6.46 4.78
CA VAL A 16 -12.19 7.23 3.77
C VAL A 16 -12.29 8.70 4.20
N GLY A 17 -12.01 9.61 3.27
CA GLY A 17 -11.98 11.05 3.52
C GLY A 17 -10.63 11.58 4.03
N ASP A 18 -9.65 10.71 4.33
CA ASP A 18 -8.30 11.14 4.73
C ASP A 18 -7.73 12.13 3.70
N LYS A 19 -7.21 13.26 4.20
CA LYS A 19 -6.50 14.26 3.41
C LYS A 19 -5.00 13.97 3.46
N LEU A 20 -4.51 13.39 2.39
CA LEU A 20 -3.15 12.93 2.23
C LEU A 20 -2.25 13.99 1.59
N VAL A 21 -0.98 13.97 1.97
CA VAL A 21 0.09 14.72 1.33
C VAL A 21 1.21 13.75 0.95
N SER A 22 1.65 13.78 -0.30
CA SER A 22 2.83 13.00 -0.72
C SER A 22 4.09 13.61 -0.08
N THR A 23 4.84 12.82 0.68
CA THR A 23 6.04 13.29 1.39
C THR A 23 7.23 12.35 1.18
N ALA A 24 8.42 12.84 1.51
CA ALA A 24 9.62 12.03 1.69
C ALA A 24 9.85 11.90 3.20
N PHE A 25 10.13 10.69 3.66
CA PHE A 25 10.39 10.45 5.06
C PHE A 25 11.88 10.64 5.37
N THR A 26 12.19 11.34 6.45
CA THR A 26 13.56 11.65 6.87
C THR A 26 14.35 10.37 7.09
N GLY A 27 15.56 10.27 6.51
CA GLY A 27 16.42 9.09 6.63
C GLY A 27 16.12 7.96 5.63
N SER A 28 15.19 8.16 4.69
CA SER A 28 14.89 7.22 3.61
C SER A 28 14.75 7.92 2.26
N PHE A 29 15.06 7.21 1.17
CA PHE A 29 14.68 7.63 -0.19
C PHE A 29 13.21 7.34 -0.51
N THR A 30 12.49 6.71 0.42
CA THR A 30 11.10 6.32 0.25
C THR A 30 10.20 7.53 0.34
N ARG A 31 9.32 7.68 -0.65
CA ARG A 31 8.17 8.58 -0.58
C ARG A 31 6.92 7.78 -0.29
N GLY A 32 5.98 8.43 0.37
CA GLY A 32 4.67 7.88 0.64
C GLY A 32 3.69 8.99 0.94
N PHE A 33 2.67 8.68 1.72
CA PHE A 33 1.63 9.63 2.10
C PHE A 33 1.61 9.83 3.61
N THR A 34 1.36 11.05 4.04
CA THR A 34 1.02 11.38 5.43
C THR A 34 -0.30 12.11 5.46
N ALA A 35 -0.97 12.15 6.61
CA ALA A 35 -2.13 13.02 6.75
C ALA A 35 -1.65 14.48 6.82
N LYS A 36 -2.43 15.41 6.27
CA LYS A 36 -2.14 16.85 6.32
C LYS A 36 -1.90 17.35 7.75
N GLU A 37 -2.61 16.78 8.72
CA GLU A 37 -2.57 17.15 10.14
C GLU A 37 -1.52 16.35 10.93
N GLU A 38 -1.04 15.23 10.40
CA GLU A 38 -0.09 14.32 11.05
C GLU A 38 1.14 14.06 10.14
N PRO A 39 1.99 15.07 9.88
CA PRO A 39 3.07 14.97 8.89
C PRO A 39 4.19 13.97 9.28
N LEU A 40 4.21 13.50 10.52
CA LEU A 40 5.18 12.51 11.03
C LEU A 40 4.62 11.07 11.01
N VAL A 41 3.35 10.88 10.66
CA VAL A 41 2.68 9.58 10.65
C VAL A 41 2.38 9.16 9.21
N ALA A 42 3.01 8.08 8.77
CA ALA A 42 2.75 7.49 7.46
C ALA A 42 1.32 6.93 7.40
N VAL A 43 0.60 7.23 6.32
CA VAL A 43 -0.73 6.68 6.06
C VAL A 43 -0.60 5.51 5.10
N CYS A 44 -0.85 4.32 5.63
CA CYS A 44 -0.81 3.03 4.96
C CYS A 44 -2.03 2.82 4.05
N LEU A 45 -1.81 2.81 2.73
CA LEU A 45 -2.84 2.51 1.73
C LEU A 45 -2.88 1.00 1.44
N ARG A 46 -4.09 0.43 1.34
CA ARG A 46 -4.25 -0.96 0.91
C ARG A 46 -4.36 -1.04 -0.61
N PRO A 47 -3.84 -2.09 -1.27
CA PRO A 47 -4.13 -2.35 -2.67
C PRO A 47 -5.63 -2.29 -2.96
N GLY A 48 -6.04 -1.44 -3.88
CA GLY A 48 -7.45 -1.14 -4.17
C GLY A 48 -7.98 0.15 -3.55
N THR A 49 -7.24 0.83 -2.68
CA THR A 49 -7.63 2.16 -2.20
C THR A 49 -7.63 3.16 -3.34
N GLU A 50 -8.71 3.94 -3.50
CA GLU A 50 -8.81 4.96 -4.54
C GLU A 50 -8.57 6.35 -3.97
N LEU A 51 -7.84 7.16 -4.73
CA LEU A 51 -7.41 8.50 -4.37
C LEU A 51 -7.89 9.51 -5.41
N ALA A 52 -8.38 10.66 -4.94
CA ALA A 52 -8.59 11.86 -5.76
C ALA A 52 -7.55 12.93 -5.40
N PHE A 53 -6.73 13.32 -6.35
CA PHE A 53 -5.77 14.41 -6.24
C PHE A 53 -6.42 15.77 -6.47
N GLU A 54 -5.96 16.78 -5.74
CA GLU A 54 -6.45 18.15 -5.90
C GLU A 54 -6.10 18.72 -7.28
N ASP A 55 -4.90 18.39 -7.79
CA ASP A 55 -4.39 18.77 -9.11
C ASP A 55 -3.95 17.54 -9.91
N ASP A 56 -3.61 17.73 -11.19
CA ASP A 56 -3.06 16.64 -12.01
C ASP A 56 -1.81 16.04 -11.38
N VAL A 57 -1.75 14.71 -11.30
CA VAL A 57 -0.62 14.03 -10.69
C VAL A 57 0.67 14.31 -11.45
N GLN A 58 1.66 14.78 -10.69
CA GLN A 58 2.98 15.17 -11.12
C GLN A 58 4.01 14.11 -10.69
N ILE A 59 4.86 13.73 -11.65
CA ILE A 59 5.92 12.75 -11.47
C ILE A 59 7.25 13.46 -11.66
N GLU A 60 8.25 13.06 -10.88
CA GLU A 60 9.61 13.51 -11.09
C GLU A 60 10.11 13.11 -12.47
N HIS A 61 10.60 14.11 -13.20
CA HIS A 61 11.16 13.96 -14.51
C HIS A 61 12.32 14.94 -14.64
N VAL A 62 13.45 14.49 -15.18
CA VAL A 62 14.67 15.30 -15.29
C VAL A 62 14.41 16.62 -16.04
N PHE A 63 13.62 16.56 -17.11
CA PHE A 63 13.26 17.75 -17.89
C PHE A 63 12.17 18.62 -17.23
N ARG A 64 11.50 18.17 -16.16
CA ARG A 64 10.52 19.01 -15.44
C ARG A 64 11.21 20.17 -14.72
N ARG A 65 12.38 19.92 -14.13
CA ARG A 65 13.18 20.97 -13.49
C ARG A 65 13.85 21.89 -14.52
N LEU A 66 14.27 21.35 -15.65
CA LEU A 66 14.98 22.11 -16.69
C LEU A 66 14.03 22.93 -17.59
N LEU A 67 12.82 22.41 -17.87
CA LEU A 67 11.87 22.97 -18.84
C LEU A 67 10.43 22.97 -18.29
N PRO A 68 10.13 23.76 -17.24
CA PRO A 68 8.84 23.74 -16.54
C PRO A 68 7.65 24.14 -17.42
N ARG A 69 7.86 24.93 -18.48
CA ARG A 69 6.80 25.39 -19.39
C ARG A 69 6.25 24.30 -20.32
N PHE A 70 6.94 23.18 -20.44
CA PHE A 70 6.59 22.11 -21.40
C PHE A 70 5.76 20.98 -20.78
N GLY A 71 5.35 21.10 -19.51
CA GLY A 71 4.42 20.14 -18.87
C GLY A 71 4.99 18.75 -18.61
N PHE A 72 6.32 18.57 -18.67
CA PHE A 72 6.95 17.28 -18.43
C PHE A 72 6.61 16.73 -17.04
N GLY A 73 6.25 15.44 -16.98
CA GLY A 73 5.92 14.76 -15.73
C GLY A 73 4.46 14.95 -15.28
N ASN A 74 3.65 15.76 -15.97
CA ASN A 74 2.21 15.80 -15.77
C ASN A 74 1.57 14.53 -16.39
N THR A 75 0.69 13.88 -15.63
CA THR A 75 -0.08 12.71 -16.10
C THR A 75 -1.41 13.06 -16.77
N GLY A 76 -1.94 14.26 -16.53
CA GLY A 76 -3.31 14.67 -16.90
C GLY A 76 -4.38 13.88 -16.17
N GLN A 77 -4.04 13.25 -15.04
CA GLN A 77 -4.94 12.38 -14.27
C GLN A 77 -5.04 12.90 -12.84
N ARG A 78 -6.26 12.91 -12.29
CA ARG A 78 -6.55 13.34 -10.92
C ARG A 78 -7.11 12.24 -10.05
N VAL A 79 -7.34 11.05 -10.60
CA VAL A 79 -7.82 9.89 -9.85
C VAL A 79 -6.84 8.75 -10.07
N ALA A 80 -6.56 7.99 -9.02
CA ALA A 80 -5.74 6.79 -9.12
C ALA A 80 -6.18 5.73 -8.13
N ARG A 81 -5.94 4.47 -8.48
CA ARG A 81 -6.08 3.32 -7.60
C ARG A 81 -4.69 2.92 -7.11
N PHE A 82 -4.54 2.82 -5.80
CA PHE A 82 -3.34 2.28 -5.18
C PHE A 82 -3.24 0.78 -5.46
N ARG A 83 -2.04 0.30 -5.78
CA ARG A 83 -1.74 -1.11 -5.97
C ARG A 83 -0.29 -1.39 -5.60
N GLN A 84 0.03 -2.66 -5.44
CA GLN A 84 1.40 -3.11 -5.32
C GLN A 84 1.82 -3.86 -6.59
N VAL A 85 3.08 -3.68 -7.01
CA VAL A 85 3.65 -4.26 -8.24
C VAL A 85 5.00 -4.90 -7.96
N GLN A 86 5.40 -5.83 -8.84
CA GLN A 86 6.72 -6.48 -8.81
C GLN A 86 7.06 -7.15 -7.47
N MET A 87 6.08 -7.83 -6.86
CA MET A 87 6.23 -8.48 -5.55
C MET A 87 7.26 -9.62 -5.55
N ASP A 88 7.70 -10.04 -6.74
CA ASP A 88 8.77 -11.01 -6.97
C ASP A 88 10.18 -10.44 -6.78
N ARG A 89 10.33 -9.12 -6.62
CA ARG A 89 11.63 -8.45 -6.48
C ARG A 89 11.81 -7.82 -5.09
N PRO A 90 12.59 -8.43 -4.19
CA PRO A 90 12.65 -8.01 -2.78
C PRO A 90 13.25 -6.61 -2.55
N ASP A 91 14.11 -6.11 -3.46
CA ASP A 91 14.85 -4.86 -3.25
C ASP A 91 14.25 -3.66 -4.02
N THR A 92 12.95 -3.67 -4.32
CA THR A 92 12.30 -2.59 -5.06
C THR A 92 11.08 -2.02 -4.36
N HIS A 93 10.72 -0.79 -4.70
CA HIS A 93 9.48 -0.20 -4.20
C HIS A 93 8.29 -0.79 -4.94
N HIS A 94 7.37 -1.40 -4.18
CA HIS A 94 6.19 -2.06 -4.72
C HIS A 94 5.00 -1.13 -4.86
N ASP A 95 4.95 -0.08 -4.05
CA ASP A 95 3.79 0.82 -3.99
C ASP A 95 3.67 1.66 -5.26
N ALA A 96 2.51 1.57 -5.90
CA ALA A 96 2.22 2.25 -7.15
C ALA A 96 0.79 2.79 -7.23
N LEU A 97 0.61 3.77 -8.10
CA LEU A 97 -0.67 4.32 -8.52
C LEU A 97 -0.98 3.87 -9.94
N GLU A 98 -2.14 3.26 -10.12
CA GLU A 98 -2.74 2.95 -11.41
C GLU A 98 -3.78 4.01 -11.76
N PHE A 99 -3.62 4.63 -12.91
CA PHE A 99 -4.53 5.66 -13.42
C PHE A 99 -5.62 5.04 -14.32
N PRO A 100 -6.76 5.73 -14.53
CA PRO A 100 -7.83 5.27 -15.42
C PRO A 100 -7.39 4.92 -16.84
N ASN A 101 -6.32 5.56 -17.34
CA ASN A 101 -5.73 5.26 -18.65
C ASN A 101 -4.82 4.01 -18.66
N GLY A 102 -4.77 3.24 -17.57
CA GLY A 102 -3.96 2.03 -17.42
C GLY A 102 -2.48 2.27 -17.10
N LYS A 103 -2.03 3.54 -17.03
CA LYS A 103 -0.66 3.86 -16.65
C LYS A 103 -0.43 3.54 -15.18
N VAL A 104 0.68 2.88 -14.88
CA VAL A 104 1.10 2.56 -13.50
C VAL A 104 2.39 3.31 -13.17
N VAL A 105 2.41 3.97 -12.03
CA VAL A 105 3.53 4.83 -11.58
C VAL A 105 3.86 4.54 -10.12
N LEU A 106 5.14 4.29 -9.84
CA LEU A 106 5.63 4.10 -8.47
C LEU A 106 5.39 5.35 -7.62
N VAL A 107 4.95 5.16 -6.38
CA VAL A 107 4.72 6.24 -5.41
C VAL A 107 6.01 7.03 -5.16
N THR A 108 7.17 6.37 -5.18
CA THR A 108 8.49 7.01 -5.04
C THR A 108 8.84 7.98 -6.15
N ARG A 109 8.16 7.93 -7.30
CA ARG A 109 8.35 8.89 -8.39
C ARG A 109 7.44 10.10 -8.30
N LEU A 110 6.47 10.12 -7.38
CA LEU A 110 5.59 11.28 -7.22
C LEU A 110 6.37 12.49 -6.74
N CYS A 111 6.03 13.66 -7.27
CA CYS A 111 6.52 14.92 -6.72
C CYS A 111 5.99 15.12 -5.30
N LEU A 112 6.78 15.76 -4.44
CA LEU A 112 6.41 16.05 -3.05
C LEU A 112 5.32 17.13 -2.96
N GLY A 113 4.58 17.13 -1.86
CA GLY A 113 3.56 18.12 -1.53
C GLY A 113 2.23 17.97 -2.26
N GLN A 114 2.06 16.97 -3.12
CA GLN A 114 0.79 16.71 -3.80
C GLN A 114 -0.28 16.27 -2.80
N ARG A 115 -1.47 16.83 -2.94
CA ARG A 115 -2.60 16.60 -2.04
C ARG A 115 -3.58 15.62 -2.67
N ALA A 116 -4.04 14.65 -1.89
CA ALA A 116 -5.04 13.70 -2.31
C ALA A 116 -6.07 13.44 -1.20
N THR A 117 -7.26 12.98 -1.58
CA THR A 117 -8.29 12.51 -0.67
C THR A 117 -8.54 11.03 -0.92
N VAL A 118 -8.64 10.23 0.14
CA VAL A 118 -9.07 8.84 0.03
C VAL A 118 -10.56 8.79 -0.30
N LEU A 119 -10.90 8.29 -1.48
CA LEU A 119 -12.27 8.15 -1.95
C LEU A 119 -12.94 6.91 -1.37
N GLN A 120 -12.24 5.78 -1.42
CA GLN A 120 -12.74 4.51 -0.92
C GLN A 120 -11.59 3.56 -0.56
N LEU A 121 -11.90 2.62 0.33
CA LEU A 121 -11.05 1.49 0.67
C LEU A 121 -11.50 0.26 -0.13
N PRO A 122 -10.62 -0.73 -0.38
CA PRO A 122 -11.01 -1.95 -1.10
C PRO A 122 -12.19 -2.67 -0.42
N ALA A 123 -13.12 -3.16 -1.24
CA ALA A 123 -14.23 -3.99 -0.79
C ALA A 123 -13.68 -5.29 -0.16
N GLY A 124 -13.88 -5.46 1.14
CA GLY A 124 -13.26 -6.51 1.97
C GLY A 124 -12.75 -6.01 3.32
N ALA A 125 -12.64 -4.68 3.49
CA ALA A 125 -12.23 -4.03 4.73
C ALA A 125 -13.10 -4.32 5.97
N HIS A 126 -14.34 -4.79 5.77
CA HIS A 126 -15.28 -5.11 6.85
C HIS A 126 -15.14 -6.53 7.39
N ALA A 127 -14.45 -7.45 6.70
CA ALA A 127 -14.44 -8.87 7.07
C ALA A 127 -13.38 -9.24 8.13
N GLU A 128 -12.43 -8.36 8.44
CA GLU A 128 -11.34 -8.66 9.37
C GLU A 128 -11.69 -8.50 10.87
N ARG A 129 -12.93 -8.09 11.20
CA ARG A 129 -13.39 -7.98 12.59
C ARG A 129 -14.05 -9.25 13.15
N GLU A 130 -14.28 -10.29 12.36
CA GLU A 130 -15.01 -11.49 12.82
C GLU A 130 -14.26 -12.83 12.64
N ALA A 131 -13.02 -12.82 12.15
CA ALA A 131 -12.22 -14.04 12.01
C ALA A 131 -11.17 -14.15 13.14
N HIS A 132 -11.64 -14.41 14.37
CA HIS A 132 -10.81 -15.12 15.34
C HIS A 132 -10.82 -16.61 14.93
N PRO A 133 -9.68 -17.23 14.55
CA PRO A 133 -9.65 -18.66 14.34
C PRO A 133 -9.85 -19.35 15.68
N GLU A 134 -10.99 -20.04 15.80
CA GLU A 134 -11.31 -20.99 16.84
C GLU A 134 -10.20 -22.03 16.93
N VAL A 135 -9.56 -22.10 18.11
CA VAL A 135 -8.57 -23.12 18.46
C VAL A 135 -9.23 -24.48 18.31
N THR A 136 -8.89 -25.19 17.22
CA THR A 136 -9.27 -26.59 17.08
C THR A 136 -8.46 -27.39 18.10
N ARG A 137 -9.09 -27.72 19.23
CA ARG A 137 -8.59 -28.73 20.16
C ARG A 137 -8.62 -30.09 19.45
N GLU A 138 -7.46 -30.58 19.03
CA GLU A 138 -7.30 -31.96 18.62
C GLU A 138 -7.63 -32.89 19.80
N ARG A 139 -8.58 -33.81 19.58
CA ARG A 139 -8.85 -34.96 20.47
C ARG A 139 -7.82 -36.06 20.18
N PRO A 140 -7.35 -36.79 21.21
CA PRO A 140 -6.29 -37.78 21.04
C PRO A 140 -6.80 -39.03 20.31
N ALA A 141 -5.98 -39.56 19.39
CA ALA A 141 -6.20 -40.85 18.75
C ALA A 141 -5.77 -41.97 19.71
N ALA A 142 -6.73 -42.67 20.28
CA ALA A 142 -6.52 -43.94 20.95
C ALA A 142 -6.25 -45.03 19.88
N GLU A 143 -5.04 -45.57 19.92
CA GLU A 143 -4.78 -46.99 20.15
C GLU A 143 -5.65 -48.01 19.37
N GLN A 144 -5.06 -48.67 18.37
CA GLN A 144 -5.24 -50.12 18.11
C GLN A 144 -4.44 -50.57 16.86
N LYS A 145 -3.29 -51.22 17.10
CA LYS A 145 -2.90 -52.49 16.44
C LYS A 145 -1.60 -53.01 17.04
N GLU A 146 -1.72 -53.87 18.05
CA GLU A 146 -0.67 -54.83 18.39
C GLU A 146 -0.99 -56.18 17.73
N GLN A 147 0.08 -56.83 17.32
CA GLN A 147 0.21 -57.99 16.42
C GLN A 147 -0.45 -59.25 17.01
N SER A 148 -1.21 -60.02 16.24
CA SER A 148 -0.74 -61.16 15.44
C SER A 148 0.21 -62.11 16.18
N GLN A 149 -0.33 -63.08 16.93
CA GLN A 149 0.23 -64.44 17.04
C GLN A 149 -0.88 -65.47 17.34
N LEU A 150 -1.21 -66.31 16.34
CA LEU A 150 -1.84 -67.62 16.51
C LEU A 150 -1.58 -68.44 15.25
N SER A 151 -0.53 -69.25 15.26
CA SER A 151 -0.42 -70.48 14.46
C SER A 151 0.69 -71.38 15.01
N ALA A 152 0.30 -72.63 15.27
CA ALA A 152 1.07 -73.83 15.67
C ALA A 152 1.40 -73.97 17.16
#